data_AF-I0Z3X0-F1
#
_entry.id   AF-I0Z3X0-F1
#
_cell.length_a   1.000
_cell.length_b   1.000
_cell.length_c   1.000
_cell.angle_alpha   90.00
_cell.angle_beta   90.00
_cell.angle_gamma   90.00
#
_symmetry.space_group_name_H-M   'P 1'
#
loop_
_entity.id
_entity.type
_entity.pdbx_description
1 polymer ?
#
loop_
_entity_poly.entity_id
_entity_poly.type
_entity_poly.pdbx_seq_one_letter_code
_entity_poly.pdbx_strand_id
1 'polypeptide(L)'
;MPQAPVLAPGPNDTTGLVIERDRAAMAAVEAKEWELRRVEIERQAEEARREKKRRRAESELAVRSQARLEDHWRLLAAQESEADERERLRMEIRAQLELRVRYARSAESKLRALNIPLEYDPVTRLPNISKAVRSSLRFYHPDRYQNVGLRAQVEAEEMFKLVSRVRNP
;
A
#
# COMPACT_ATOMS: atom_id res chain seq x y z
N MET A 1 36.25 -103.24 25.11
CA MET A 1 35.83 -101.90 25.57
C MET A 1 34.45 -101.61 24.96
N PRO A 2 33.39 -101.48 25.76
CA PRO A 2 32.01 -101.39 25.27
C PRO A 2 31.74 -99.99 24.68
N GLN A 3 31.09 -99.95 23.51
CA GLN A 3 30.55 -98.70 22.95
C GLN A 3 29.22 -98.38 23.64
N ALA A 4 29.11 -97.17 24.19
CA ALA A 4 27.87 -96.66 24.76
C ALA A 4 26.86 -96.34 23.64
N PRO A 5 25.56 -96.64 23.81
CA PRO A 5 24.55 -96.29 22.83
C PRO A 5 24.33 -94.77 22.81
N VAL A 6 24.42 -94.19 21.62
CA VAL A 6 24.03 -92.81 21.34
C VAL A 6 22.51 -92.72 21.53
N LEU A 7 22.08 -92.10 22.63
CA LEU A 7 20.69 -91.76 22.89
C LEU A 7 20.22 -90.75 21.83
N ALA A 8 19.26 -91.17 20.99
CA ALA A 8 18.55 -90.28 20.10
C ALA A 8 17.70 -89.28 20.93
N PRO A 9 17.59 -88.01 20.50
CA PRO A 9 16.79 -87.02 21.21
C PRO A 9 15.32 -87.46 21.24
N GLY A 10 14.70 -87.37 22.43
CA GLY A 10 13.31 -87.74 22.64
C GLY A 10 12.34 -86.77 21.93
N PRO A 11 11.09 -87.19 21.67
CA PRO A 11 10.11 -86.42 20.88
C PRO A 11 9.72 -85.05 21.47
N ASN A 12 10.10 -84.75 22.72
CA ASN A 12 9.75 -83.50 23.40
C ASN A 12 10.76 -82.35 23.21
N ASP A 13 12.01 -82.62 22.80
CA ASP A 13 13.03 -81.58 22.61
C ASP A 13 12.82 -80.80 21.31
N THR A 14 12.21 -81.43 20.30
CA THR A 14 11.89 -80.82 19.01
C THR A 14 10.75 -79.80 19.12
N THR A 15 9.79 -80.01 20.03
CA THR A 15 8.60 -79.18 20.18
C THR A 15 8.95 -77.81 20.77
N GLY A 16 9.87 -77.76 21.74
CA GLY A 16 10.37 -76.50 22.32
C GLY A 16 11.14 -75.64 21.30
N LEU A 17 11.98 -76.28 20.48
CA LEU A 17 12.74 -75.61 19.41
C LEU A 17 11.84 -75.04 18.31
N VAL A 18 10.73 -75.70 17.98
CA VAL A 18 9.73 -75.18 17.03
C VAL A 18 9.01 -73.96 17.60
N ILE A 19 8.61 -74.00 18.88
CA ILE A 19 7.96 -72.87 19.56
C ILE A 19 8.87 -71.65 19.65
N GLU A 20 10.16 -71.84 19.97
CA GLU A 20 11.14 -70.75 20.01
C GLU A 20 11.40 -70.15 18.61
N ARG A 21 11.46 -71.00 17.59
CA ARG A 21 11.61 -70.56 16.20
C ARG A 21 10.40 -69.76 15.71
N ASP A 22 9.19 -70.21 16.02
CA ASP A 22 7.95 -69.51 15.65
C ASP A 22 7.84 -68.18 16.41
N ARG A 23 8.23 -68.14 17.69
CA ARG A 23 8.28 -66.91 18.48
C ARG A 23 9.31 -65.92 17.93
N ALA A 24 10.48 -66.39 17.51
CA ALA A 24 11.50 -65.56 16.87
C ALA A 24 11.04 -65.06 15.49
N ALA A 25 10.33 -65.89 14.72
CA ALA A 25 9.74 -65.50 13.44
C ALA A 25 8.66 -64.42 13.62
N MET A 26 7.77 -64.57 14.60
CA MET A 26 6.76 -63.56 14.95
C MET A 26 7.39 -62.25 15.41
N ALA A 27 8.39 -62.31 16.30
CA ALA A 27 9.13 -61.12 16.73
C ALA A 27 9.85 -60.41 15.57
N ALA A 28 10.38 -61.16 14.60
CA ALA A 28 11.00 -60.60 13.41
C ALA A 28 9.98 -59.94 12.46
N VAL A 29 8.76 -60.50 12.36
CA VAL A 29 7.65 -59.88 11.61
C VAL A 29 7.20 -58.59 12.30
N GLU A 30 6.99 -58.62 13.62
CA GLU A 30 6.61 -57.45 14.41
C GLU A 30 7.67 -56.34 14.31
N ALA A 31 8.96 -56.68 14.37
CA ALA A 31 10.04 -55.70 14.22
C ALA A 31 10.01 -55.02 12.84
N LYS A 32 9.75 -55.78 11.77
CA LYS A 32 9.61 -55.24 10.42
C LYS A 32 8.37 -54.35 10.29
N GLU A 33 7.24 -54.75 10.87
CA GLU A 33 6.04 -53.92 10.90
C GLU A 33 6.27 -52.61 11.66
N TRP A 34 6.96 -52.67 12.79
CA TRP A 34 7.33 -51.49 13.56
C TRP A 34 8.25 -50.56 12.78
N GLU A 35 9.22 -51.10 12.05
CA GLU A 35 10.09 -50.30 11.19
C GLU A 35 9.31 -49.63 10.05
N LEU A 36 8.43 -50.35 9.38
CA LEU A 36 7.56 -49.79 8.34
C LEU A 36 6.65 -48.69 8.89
N ARG A 37 6.07 -48.88 10.08
CA ARG A 37 5.27 -47.86 10.76
C ARG A 37 6.10 -46.62 11.11
N ARG A 38 7.35 -46.80 11.58
CA ARG A 38 8.24 -45.68 11.88
C ARG A 38 8.56 -44.86 10.64
N VAL A 39 8.94 -45.51 9.54
CA VAL A 39 9.21 -44.85 8.25
C VAL A 39 8.00 -44.07 7.76
N GLU A 40 6.80 -44.65 7.85
CA GLU A 40 5.56 -43.98 7.44
C GLU A 40 5.23 -42.77 8.33
N ILE A 41 5.43 -42.87 9.65
CA ILE A 41 5.27 -41.73 10.58
C ILE A 41 6.24 -40.60 10.24
N GLU A 42 7.50 -40.92 9.94
CA GLU A 42 8.50 -39.92 9.54
C GLU A 42 8.13 -39.25 8.22
N ARG A 43 7.66 -40.01 7.23
CA ARG A 43 7.16 -39.49 5.96
C ARG A 43 6.01 -38.52 6.16
N GLN A 44 4.99 -38.91 6.94
CA GLN A 44 3.85 -38.05 7.26
C GLN A 44 4.26 -36.79 8.04
N ALA A 45 5.19 -36.93 8.98
CA ALA A 45 5.73 -35.78 9.72
C ALA A 45 6.49 -34.81 8.80
N GLU A 46 7.24 -35.32 7.83
CA GLU A 46 7.93 -34.50 6.83
C GLU A 46 6.93 -33.77 5.92
N GLU A 47 5.92 -34.48 5.42
CA GLU A 47 4.85 -33.90 4.59
C GLU A 47 4.08 -32.81 5.34
N ALA A 48 3.71 -33.06 6.60
CA ALA A 48 3.05 -32.07 7.45
C ALA A 48 3.94 -30.83 7.67
N ARG A 49 5.26 -31.00 7.83
CA ARG A 49 6.21 -29.89 7.95
C ARG A 49 6.31 -29.08 6.64
N ARG A 50 6.37 -29.75 5.49
CA ARG A 50 6.39 -29.09 4.16
C ARG A 50 5.10 -28.30 3.92
N GLU A 51 3.95 -28.91 4.18
CA GLU A 51 2.64 -28.28 4.07
C GLU A 51 2.54 -27.04 4.96
N LYS A 52 2.96 -27.15 6.22
CA LYS A 52 2.97 -26.03 7.17
C LYS A 52 3.85 -24.88 6.68
N LYS A 53 5.01 -25.17 6.11
CA LYS A 53 5.90 -24.15 5.51
C LYS A 53 5.22 -23.47 4.32
N ARG A 54 4.60 -24.24 3.43
CA ARG A 54 3.88 -23.71 2.26
C ARG A 54 2.74 -22.78 2.68
N ARG A 55 1.85 -23.24 3.58
CA ARG A 55 0.73 -22.44 4.10
C ARG A 55 1.20 -21.16 4.78
N ARG A 56 2.30 -21.21 5.53
CA ARG A 56 2.89 -20.00 6.15
C ARG A 56 3.33 -19.01 5.08
N ALA A 57 4.08 -19.46 4.08
CA ALA A 57 4.52 -18.60 2.97
C ALA A 57 3.33 -18.01 2.20
N GLU A 58 2.30 -18.81 1.90
CA GLU A 58 1.07 -18.34 1.26
C GLU A 58 0.35 -17.30 2.12
N SER A 59 0.21 -17.54 3.43
CA SER A 59 -0.43 -16.60 4.34
C SER A 59 0.33 -15.28 4.47
N GLU A 60 1.67 -15.33 4.51
CA GLU A 60 2.51 -14.13 4.54
C GLU A 60 2.37 -13.31 3.24
N LEU A 61 2.31 -13.99 2.09
CA LEU A 61 2.08 -13.34 0.80
C LEU A 61 0.68 -12.70 0.74
N ALA A 62 -0.35 -13.40 1.23
CA ALA A 62 -1.71 -12.88 1.27
C ALA A 62 -1.80 -11.62 2.14
N VAL A 63 -1.22 -11.64 3.35
CA VAL A 63 -1.18 -10.48 4.25
C VAL A 63 -0.44 -9.31 3.59
N ARG A 64 0.71 -9.55 2.95
CA ARG A 64 1.44 -8.49 2.23
C ARG A 64 0.66 -7.92 1.06
N SER A 65 -0.02 -8.78 0.30
CA SER A 65 -0.85 -8.35 -0.82
C SER A 65 -2.01 -7.48 -0.34
N GLN A 66 -2.68 -7.88 0.75
CA GLN A 66 -3.76 -7.12 1.34
C GLN A 66 -3.27 -5.77 1.87
N ALA A 67 -2.13 -5.74 2.58
CA ALA A 67 -1.56 -4.48 3.08
C ALA A 67 -1.27 -3.49 1.93
N ARG A 68 -0.72 -3.96 0.81
CA ARG A 68 -0.47 -3.12 -0.38
C ARG A 68 -1.76 -2.55 -0.97
N LEU A 69 -2.82 -3.36 -1.02
CA LEU A 69 -4.13 -2.89 -1.49
C LEU A 69 -4.69 -1.83 -0.55
N GLU A 70 -4.64 -2.07 0.77
CA GLU A 70 -5.11 -1.10 1.77
C GLU A 70 -4.35 0.23 1.67
N ASP A 71 -3.03 0.21 1.49
CA ASP A 71 -2.23 1.42 1.30
C ASP A 71 -2.59 2.15 0.00
N HIS A 72 -2.85 1.41 -1.08
CA HIS A 72 -3.33 1.98 -2.33
C HIS A 72 -4.71 2.65 -2.16
N TRP A 73 -5.66 1.99 -1.48
CA TRP A 73 -6.97 2.57 -1.19
C TRP A 73 -6.86 3.82 -0.30
N ARG A 74 -5.99 3.81 0.71
CA ARG A 74 -5.73 5.00 1.54
C ARG A 74 -5.15 6.14 0.74
N LEU A 75 -4.21 5.86 -0.18
CA LEU A 75 -3.63 6.88 -1.05
C LEU A 75 -4.69 7.49 -1.96
N LEU A 76 -5.53 6.65 -2.58
CA LEU A 76 -6.63 7.13 -3.42
C LEU A 76 -7.62 7.99 -2.62
N ALA A 77 -8.04 7.53 -1.45
CA ALA A 77 -8.95 8.28 -0.58
C ALA A 77 -8.34 9.63 -0.15
N ALA A 78 -7.05 9.67 0.16
CA ALA A 78 -6.35 10.91 0.49
C ALA A 78 -6.31 11.88 -0.72
N GLN A 79 -5.99 11.38 -1.91
CA GLN A 79 -5.97 12.17 -3.14
C GLN A 79 -7.36 12.72 -3.50
N GLU A 80 -8.41 11.91 -3.35
CA GLU A 80 -9.80 12.33 -3.55
C GLU A 80 -10.19 13.44 -2.56
N SER A 81 -9.87 13.25 -1.27
CA SER A 81 -10.18 14.27 -0.26
C SER A 81 -9.44 15.60 -0.50
N GLU A 82 -8.18 15.56 -0.96
CA GLU A 82 -7.42 16.76 -1.31
C GLU A 82 -8.02 17.44 -2.56
N ALA A 83 -8.44 16.66 -3.56
CA ALA A 83 -9.09 17.17 -4.77
C ALA A 83 -10.42 17.86 -4.45
N ASP A 84 -11.24 17.25 -3.58
CA ASP A 84 -12.49 17.81 -3.10
C ASP A 84 -12.29 19.10 -2.33
N GLU A 85 -11.32 19.14 -1.41
CA GLU A 85 -10.99 20.36 -0.66
C GLU A 85 -10.51 21.47 -1.60
N ARG A 86 -9.66 21.14 -2.58
CA ARG A 86 -9.18 22.07 -3.60
C ARG A 86 -10.35 22.64 -4.40
N GLU A 87 -11.32 21.83 -4.79
CA GLU A 87 -12.49 22.28 -5.55
C GLU A 87 -13.42 23.16 -4.70
N ARG A 88 -13.67 22.79 -3.45
CA ARG A 88 -14.43 23.63 -2.51
C ARG A 88 -13.80 25.01 -2.36
N LEU A 89 -12.47 25.06 -2.16
CA LEU A 89 -11.73 26.31 -2.08
C LEU A 89 -11.79 27.08 -3.41
N ARG A 90 -11.68 26.40 -4.56
CA ARG A 90 -11.81 27.05 -5.88
C ARG A 90 -13.16 27.74 -6.02
N MET A 91 -14.25 27.08 -5.67
CA MET A 91 -15.60 27.65 -5.72
C MET A 91 -15.75 28.83 -4.75
N GLU A 92 -15.32 28.67 -3.49
CA GLU A 92 -15.40 29.72 -2.46
C GLU A 92 -14.65 30.98 -2.90
N ILE A 93 -13.37 30.82 -3.28
CA ILE A 93 -12.49 31.92 -3.65
C ILE A 93 -12.98 32.58 -4.93
N ARG A 94 -13.38 31.80 -5.95
CA ARG A 94 -13.93 32.36 -7.18
C ARG A 94 -15.16 33.21 -6.90
N ALA A 95 -16.10 32.72 -6.10
CA ALA A 95 -17.30 33.47 -5.74
C ALA A 95 -16.95 34.78 -5.00
N GLN A 96 -15.99 34.75 -4.07
CA GLN A 96 -15.52 35.95 -3.36
C GLN A 96 -14.87 36.96 -4.29
N LEU A 97 -14.00 36.52 -5.20
CA LEU A 97 -13.32 37.38 -6.16
C LEU A 97 -14.29 37.98 -7.19
N GLU A 98 -15.19 37.15 -7.72
CA GLU A 98 -16.24 37.60 -8.65
C GLU A 98 -17.16 38.62 -7.99
N LEU A 99 -17.54 38.42 -6.73
CA LEU A 99 -18.33 39.40 -5.98
C LEU A 99 -17.61 40.75 -5.85
N ARG A 100 -16.30 40.74 -5.58
CA ARG A 100 -15.50 41.97 -5.49
C ARG A 100 -15.47 42.73 -6.82
N VAL A 101 -15.34 42.02 -7.94
CA VAL A 101 -15.24 42.67 -9.26
C VAL A 101 -16.58 42.83 -9.98
N ARG A 102 -17.70 42.36 -9.40
CA ARG A 102 -19.03 42.31 -10.03
C ARG A 102 -19.48 43.65 -10.63
N TYR A 103 -19.20 44.75 -9.92
CA TYR A 103 -19.59 46.10 -10.33
C TYR A 103 -18.47 46.88 -11.03
N ALA A 104 -17.28 46.29 -11.17
CA ALA A 104 -16.13 46.94 -11.77
C ALA A 104 -16.16 46.87 -13.30
N ARG A 105 -16.40 48.03 -13.94
CA ARG A 105 -16.55 48.13 -15.39
C ARG A 105 -15.23 48.32 -16.14
N SER A 106 -14.24 48.99 -15.54
CA SER A 106 -12.94 49.23 -16.16
C SER A 106 -11.86 48.31 -15.58
N ALA A 107 -10.76 48.14 -16.33
CA ALA A 107 -9.58 47.42 -15.85
C ALA A 107 -9.01 48.04 -14.56
N GLU A 108 -8.99 49.37 -14.45
CA GLU A 108 -8.61 50.08 -13.24
C GLU A 108 -9.51 49.71 -12.05
N SER A 109 -10.84 49.80 -12.21
CA SER A 109 -11.77 49.48 -11.13
C SER A 109 -11.64 48.02 -10.68
N LYS A 110 -11.39 47.10 -11.62
CA LYS A 110 -11.17 45.67 -11.31
C LYS A 110 -9.91 45.48 -10.48
N LEU A 111 -8.79 46.11 -10.86
CA LEU A 111 -7.54 46.00 -10.11
C LEU A 111 -7.67 46.61 -8.71
N ARG A 112 -8.31 47.77 -8.57
CA ARG A 112 -8.58 48.37 -7.25
C ARG A 112 -9.47 47.49 -6.38
N ALA A 113 -10.54 46.90 -6.94
CA ALA A 113 -11.45 46.00 -6.21
C ALA A 113 -10.75 44.72 -5.71
N LEU A 114 -9.67 44.32 -6.40
CA LEU A 114 -8.81 43.21 -6.03
C LEU A 114 -7.66 43.61 -5.08
N ASN A 115 -7.69 44.84 -4.55
CA ASN A 115 -6.64 45.43 -3.72
C ASN A 115 -5.25 45.44 -4.39
N ILE A 116 -5.20 45.55 -5.72
CA ILE A 116 -3.94 45.69 -6.45
C ILE A 116 -3.61 47.19 -6.53
N PRO A 117 -2.45 47.62 -6.01
CA PRO A 117 -2.05 49.01 -6.07
C PRO A 117 -1.81 49.46 -7.51
N LEU A 118 -2.33 50.65 -7.84
CA LEU A 118 -2.10 51.31 -9.11
C LEU A 118 -1.13 52.46 -8.90
N GLU A 119 -0.04 52.44 -9.64
CA GLU A 119 0.84 53.59 -9.77
C GLU A 119 0.30 54.52 -10.85
N TYR A 120 0.36 55.83 -10.60
CA TYR A 120 -0.05 56.85 -11.55
C TYR A 120 1.18 57.46 -12.20
N ASP A 121 1.10 57.69 -13.49
CA ASP A 121 2.11 58.44 -14.20
C ASP A 121 2.13 59.89 -13.68
N PRO A 122 3.29 60.42 -13.25
CA PRO A 122 3.37 61.73 -12.62
C PRO A 122 3.06 62.89 -13.58
N VAL A 123 3.16 62.67 -14.89
CA VAL A 123 2.96 63.71 -15.92
C VAL A 123 1.51 63.68 -16.43
N THR A 124 1.05 62.53 -16.88
CA THR A 124 -0.29 62.34 -17.48
C THR A 124 -1.39 62.10 -16.44
N ARG A 125 -1.02 61.78 -15.19
CA ARG A 125 -1.93 61.39 -14.09
C ARG A 125 -2.82 60.19 -14.41
N LEU A 126 -2.47 59.40 -15.44
CA LEU A 126 -3.18 58.20 -15.81
C LEU A 126 -2.64 56.98 -15.03
N PRO A 127 -3.50 56.01 -14.67
CA PRO A 127 -3.06 54.80 -13.99
C PRO A 127 -2.26 53.90 -14.93
N ASN A 128 -1.12 53.39 -14.45
CA ASN A 128 -0.29 52.44 -15.19
C ASN A 128 -0.81 50.99 -15.02
N ILE A 129 -1.93 50.71 -15.67
CA ILE A 129 -2.63 49.42 -15.62
C ILE A 129 -1.69 48.28 -16.04
N SER A 130 -0.93 48.45 -17.13
CA SER A 130 -0.02 47.42 -17.65
C SER A 130 1.12 47.08 -16.70
N LYS A 131 1.62 48.05 -15.91
CA LYS A 131 2.63 47.78 -14.86
C LYS A 131 2.00 46.99 -13.71
N ALA A 132 0.83 47.41 -13.23
CA ALA A 132 0.13 46.74 -12.14
C ALA A 132 -0.21 45.29 -12.51
N VAL A 133 -0.81 45.06 -13.68
CA VAL A 133 -1.12 43.71 -14.20
C VAL A 133 0.13 42.83 -14.26
N ARG A 134 1.24 43.31 -14.85
CA ARG A 134 2.49 42.52 -14.95
C ARG A 134 3.06 42.19 -13.57
N SER A 135 3.06 43.16 -12.65
CA SER A 135 3.53 42.96 -11.28
C SER A 135 2.68 41.91 -10.56
N SER A 136 1.35 42.02 -10.65
CA SER A 136 0.42 41.08 -10.03
C SER A 136 0.53 39.66 -10.60
N LEU A 137 0.68 39.49 -11.91
CA LEU A 137 0.87 38.17 -12.52
C LEU A 137 2.16 37.51 -12.03
N ARG A 138 3.22 38.28 -11.80
CA ARG A 138 4.46 37.77 -11.22
C ARG A 138 4.30 37.43 -9.75
N PHE A 139 3.54 38.24 -9.01
CA PHE A 139 3.29 38.01 -7.59
C PHE A 139 2.47 36.74 -7.38
N TYR A 140 1.34 36.60 -8.06
CA TYR A 140 0.38 35.48 -7.96
C TYR A 140 0.73 34.28 -8.87
N HIS A 141 1.99 34.14 -9.31
CA HIS A 141 2.38 33.00 -10.15
C HIS A 141 2.29 31.69 -9.36
N PRO A 142 1.67 30.62 -9.89
CA PRO A 142 1.45 29.37 -9.16
C PRO A 142 2.73 28.75 -8.58
N ASP A 143 3.85 28.82 -9.30
CA ASP A 143 5.15 28.33 -8.82
C ASP A 143 5.63 28.96 -7.51
N ARG A 144 5.16 30.17 -7.17
CA ARG A 144 5.53 30.83 -5.91
C ARG A 144 4.76 30.31 -4.70
N TYR A 145 3.67 29.56 -4.92
CA TYR A 145 2.75 29.13 -3.86
C TYR A 145 2.73 27.62 -3.63
N GLN A 146 3.51 26.83 -4.38
CA GLN A 146 3.52 25.36 -4.31
C GLN A 146 3.70 24.76 -2.90
N ASN A 147 4.30 25.49 -1.94
CA ASN A 147 4.55 25.02 -0.57
C ASN A 147 3.92 25.90 0.53
N VAL A 148 3.01 26.81 0.20
CA VAL A 148 2.47 27.80 1.15
C VAL A 148 1.16 27.32 1.81
N GLY A 149 0.52 26.30 1.23
CA GLY A 149 -0.74 25.71 1.68
C GLY A 149 -1.82 25.76 0.59
N LEU A 150 -2.77 24.82 0.66
CA LEU A 150 -3.78 24.60 -0.40
C LEU A 150 -4.63 25.84 -0.68
N ARG A 151 -5.12 26.52 0.37
CA ARG A 151 -5.91 27.75 0.22
C ARG A 151 -5.13 28.84 -0.49
N ALA A 152 -3.90 29.13 -0.08
CA ALA A 152 -3.07 30.16 -0.68
C ALA A 152 -2.71 29.84 -2.15
N GLN A 153 -2.49 28.56 -2.49
CA GLN A 153 -2.29 28.12 -3.87
C GLN A 153 -3.50 28.43 -4.73
N VAL A 154 -4.68 27.98 -4.29
CA VAL A 154 -5.94 28.20 -5.02
C VAL A 154 -6.23 29.70 -5.15
N GLU A 155 -5.98 30.47 -4.10
CA GLU A 155 -6.17 31.92 -4.11
C GLU A 155 -5.27 32.60 -5.13
N ALA A 156 -3.98 32.23 -5.18
CA ALA A 156 -3.06 32.72 -6.18
C ALA A 156 -3.47 32.31 -7.60
N GLU A 157 -3.90 31.06 -7.82
CA GLU A 157 -4.38 30.58 -9.12
C GLU A 157 -5.59 31.37 -9.62
N GLU A 158 -6.62 31.54 -8.79
CA GLU A 158 -7.83 32.26 -9.20
C GLU A 158 -7.56 33.77 -9.38
N MET A 159 -6.69 34.36 -8.53
CA MET A 159 -6.19 35.72 -8.73
C MET A 159 -5.43 35.88 -10.05
N PHE A 160 -4.54 34.95 -10.36
CA PHE A 160 -3.76 34.96 -11.60
C PHE A 160 -4.67 34.87 -12.83
N LYS A 161 -5.67 33.98 -12.81
CA LYS A 161 -6.67 33.86 -13.89
C LYS A 161 -7.45 35.16 -14.07
N LEU A 162 -7.91 35.78 -12.97
CA LEU A 162 -8.70 36.99 -13.03
C LEU A 162 -7.88 38.19 -13.55
N VAL A 163 -6.64 38.37 -13.08
CA VAL A 163 -5.73 39.42 -13.57
C VAL A 163 -5.35 39.17 -15.03
N SER A 164 -5.18 37.92 -15.44
CA SER A 164 -4.90 37.57 -16.85
C SER A 164 -6.04 37.98 -17.78
N ARG A 165 -7.30 37.83 -17.34
CA ARG A 165 -8.47 38.35 -18.08
C ARG A 165 -8.51 39.88 -18.14
N VAL A 166 -7.98 40.58 -17.14
CA VAL A 166 -7.85 42.06 -17.20
C VAL A 166 -6.81 42.48 -18.24
N ARG A 167 -5.73 41.70 -18.42
CA ARG A 167 -4.71 41.95 -19.45
C ARG A 167 -5.25 41.77 -20.87
N ASN A 168 -6.08 40.74 -21.04
CA ASN A 168 -6.66 40.32 -22.31
C ASN A 168 -8.20 40.42 -22.19
N PRO A 169 -8.77 41.64 -22.23
CA PRO A 169 -10.20 41.88 -22.00
C PRO A 169 -11.11 41.23 -23.04
#